data_AF-X6MGF9-F1
#
_entry.id   AF-X6MGF9-F1
#
_cell.length_a   1.000
_cell.length_b   1.000
_cell.length_c   1.000
_cell.angle_alpha   90.00
_cell.angle_beta   90.00
_cell.angle_gamma   90.00
#
_symmetry.space_group_name_H-M   'P 1'
#
loop_
_entity.id
_entity.type
_entity.pdbx_description
1 polymer ?
#
loop_
_entity_poly.entity_id
_entity_poly.type
_entity_poly.pdbx_seq_one_letter_code
_entity_poly.pdbx_strand_id
1 'polypeptide(L)'
;RPFPQFDINQLCEWIRENETTLLKDLRLFNLEAYLRRFFDQKIDGQRIDNDKWTEKNLLSALFVKEKSQTIDYKDRTVTTRLWTLVQSRKKRVLELQKKFPLINQHFSIAIIKDILKQVQQKWDVAKRQLQERTMTGTQIATELEWIAKRSQDDIKRQVRLMYEPHSKDPDHLKLSEYEQRDFVIGMPKNPEPEQSELETLRRLLKELEFSMPPLLTGTGLLDPVDLIASVKNEIINLVTTKQYVMITVNDIQWLNIVHRCGISKQMANWAKFVSFKTLFHSGTLTRFQSYQTIAYDLRQVFDCFQNQQVLASIRSVIATFSLIYKQKNKLSTSWEKYEWTLLKSFDNVEMKKILEFWRDNKYRFVNFPSVALHWLELVQNSENIILKCFNSFKNDKEFHEFLFQFAEDDPVQRLRADCLKHVRSFVVKFCSNEFASVADMLKKMIEIMQNDITAEILDHFQVVHSSWHFILAAAKDPQVKQTNRQKLGGVVVVVVFPPFTCKGSTHEQDREFLEQLTAIEFGPEDTHNHENYLRYIGFKRLDTQHDEKKEKVEMSQDDFEQLMARLLIFITGFFFKLKKNLFK
;
A
#
# COMPACT_ATOMS: atom_id res chain seq x y z
N ARG A 1 -20.96 8.46 18.17
CA ARG A 1 -21.45 9.51 17.25
C ARG A 1 -20.58 9.47 15.98
N PRO A 2 -21.14 9.26 14.78
CA PRO A 2 -20.39 8.97 13.54
C PRO A 2 -19.65 10.13 12.85
N PHE A 3 -20.04 11.39 13.06
CA PHE A 3 -19.50 12.56 12.36
C PHE A 3 -18.78 13.65 13.21
N PRO A 4 -18.64 13.63 14.54
CA PRO A 4 -18.12 14.80 15.27
C PRO A 4 -16.65 15.12 15.00
N GLN A 5 -15.92 14.12 14.49
CA GLN A 5 -14.52 14.21 14.10
C GLN A 5 -14.32 14.79 12.69
N PHE A 6 -15.41 14.96 11.92
CA PHE A 6 -15.32 15.45 10.54
C PHE A 6 -15.37 16.98 10.58
N ASP A 7 -14.25 17.60 10.23
CA ASP A 7 -14.26 18.99 9.81
C ASP A 7 -15.03 19.16 8.49
N ILE A 8 -15.23 20.39 8.04
CA ILE A 8 -15.99 20.68 6.81
C ILE A 8 -15.35 19.99 5.58
N ASN A 9 -14.02 19.92 5.51
CA ASN A 9 -13.33 19.29 4.39
C ASN A 9 -13.58 17.78 4.35
N GLN A 10 -13.42 17.11 5.49
CA GLN A 10 -13.64 15.67 5.63
C GLN A 10 -15.10 15.29 5.39
N LEU A 11 -16.03 16.16 5.81
CA LEU A 11 -17.45 15.99 5.50
C LEU A 11 -17.70 16.11 3.99
N CYS A 12 -17.14 17.12 3.32
CA CYS A 12 -17.29 17.29 1.88
C CYS A 12 -16.64 16.13 1.10
N GLU A 13 -15.47 15.62 1.53
CA GLU A 13 -14.86 14.42 0.95
C GLU A 13 -15.76 13.20 1.08
N TRP A 14 -16.34 12.97 2.27
CA TRP A 14 -17.29 11.88 2.46
C TRP A 14 -18.55 12.03 1.59
N ILE A 15 -19.03 13.26 1.36
CA ILE A 15 -20.13 13.51 0.42
C ILE A 15 -19.71 13.13 -1.01
N ARG A 16 -18.49 13.47 -1.44
CA ARG A 16 -17.94 13.09 -2.76
C ARG A 16 -17.83 11.57 -2.91
N GLU A 17 -17.39 10.86 -1.89
CA GLU A 17 -17.34 9.38 -1.90
C GLU A 17 -18.71 8.73 -2.15
N ASN A 18 -19.79 9.44 -1.82
CA ASN A 18 -21.17 8.98 -2.01
C ASN A 18 -21.87 9.62 -3.23
N GLU A 19 -21.13 10.28 -4.11
CA GLU A 19 -21.65 11.00 -5.28
C GLU A 19 -22.59 10.14 -6.14
N THR A 20 -22.22 8.89 -6.44
CA THR A 20 -23.02 7.98 -7.28
C THR A 20 -24.42 7.73 -6.72
N THR A 21 -24.55 7.68 -5.39
CA THR A 21 -25.84 7.51 -4.72
C THR A 21 -26.62 8.82 -4.65
N LEU A 22 -25.91 9.93 -4.40
CA LEU A 22 -26.51 11.25 -4.31
C LEU A 22 -27.07 11.73 -5.65
N LEU A 23 -26.32 11.53 -6.74
CA LEU A 23 -26.63 12.04 -8.08
C LEU A 23 -27.35 11.03 -8.97
N LYS A 24 -27.86 9.93 -8.41
CA LYS A 24 -28.62 8.93 -9.17
C LYS A 24 -29.75 9.60 -9.97
N ASP A 25 -29.74 9.44 -11.28
CA ASP A 25 -30.72 10.04 -12.21
C ASP A 25 -30.64 11.59 -12.35
N LEU A 26 -29.60 12.23 -11.82
CA LEU A 26 -29.33 13.68 -11.88
C LEU A 26 -28.02 14.00 -12.61
N ARG A 27 -27.90 13.56 -13.88
CA ARG A 27 -26.65 13.61 -14.68
C ARG A 27 -26.00 14.99 -14.88
N LEU A 28 -26.74 16.07 -14.65
CA LEU A 28 -26.27 17.46 -14.84
C LEU A 28 -26.19 18.26 -13.53
N PHE A 29 -26.25 17.58 -12.37
CA PHE A 29 -26.17 18.27 -11.08
C PHE A 29 -24.73 18.64 -10.74
N ASN A 30 -24.50 19.90 -10.38
CA ASN A 30 -23.17 20.40 -10.03
C ASN A 30 -22.90 20.19 -8.53
N LEU A 31 -22.32 19.03 -8.20
CA LEU A 31 -22.02 18.67 -6.81
C LEU A 31 -21.05 19.66 -6.15
N GLU A 32 -20.05 20.18 -6.86
CA GLU A 32 -19.09 21.13 -6.28
C GLU A 32 -19.74 22.48 -5.93
N ALA A 33 -20.68 22.96 -6.75
CA ALA A 33 -21.45 24.15 -6.42
C ALA A 33 -22.34 23.93 -5.18
N TYR A 34 -22.91 22.72 -5.05
CA TYR A 34 -23.67 22.32 -3.86
C TYR A 34 -22.78 22.20 -2.61
N LEU A 35 -21.58 21.62 -2.72
CA LEU A 35 -20.61 21.50 -1.62
C LEU A 35 -20.08 22.84 -1.14
N ARG A 36 -19.90 23.84 -2.03
CA ARG A 36 -19.52 25.20 -1.62
C ARG A 36 -20.46 25.79 -0.57
N ARG A 37 -21.76 25.45 -0.63
CA ARG A 37 -22.74 25.90 0.38
C ARG A 37 -22.42 25.36 1.78
N PHE A 38 -21.78 24.19 1.91
CA PHE A 38 -21.33 23.67 3.22
C PHE A 38 -20.18 24.51 3.79
N PHE A 39 -19.25 24.94 2.93
CA PHE A 39 -18.17 25.85 3.32
C PHE A 39 -18.70 27.22 3.70
N ASP A 40 -19.57 27.80 2.85
CA ASP A 40 -20.14 29.14 3.06
C ASP A 40 -20.91 29.21 4.38
N GLN A 41 -21.62 28.13 4.73
CA GLN A 41 -22.50 28.06 5.90
C GLN A 41 -21.82 27.41 7.11
N LYS A 42 -20.52 27.07 6.99
CA LYS A 42 -19.71 26.38 8.01
C LYS A 42 -20.45 25.17 8.59
N ILE A 43 -20.93 24.30 7.71
CA ILE A 43 -21.62 23.06 8.10
C ILE A 43 -20.57 21.95 8.18
N ASP A 44 -20.24 21.56 9.41
CA ASP A 44 -19.30 20.49 9.70
C ASP A 44 -20.01 19.21 10.15
N GLY A 45 -19.23 18.16 10.42
CA GLY A 45 -19.75 16.89 10.90
C GLY A 45 -20.40 17.00 12.29
N GLN A 46 -19.94 17.90 13.17
CA GLN A 46 -20.56 18.11 14.48
C GLN A 46 -21.98 18.65 14.38
N ARG A 47 -22.22 19.60 13.47
CA ARG A 47 -23.55 20.17 13.20
C ARG A 47 -24.49 19.12 12.62
N ILE A 48 -24.02 18.32 11.67
CA ILE A 48 -24.81 17.23 11.07
C ILE A 48 -25.12 16.11 12.07
N ASP A 49 -24.19 15.82 12.98
CA ASP A 49 -24.40 14.75 13.96
C ASP A 49 -25.31 15.16 15.12
N ASN A 50 -25.65 16.44 15.26
CA ASN A 50 -26.52 16.94 16.31
C ASN A 50 -27.94 16.37 16.18
N ASP A 51 -28.48 15.81 17.27
CA ASP A 51 -29.82 15.21 17.31
C ASP A 51 -30.95 16.23 17.06
N LYS A 52 -30.64 17.53 17.18
CA LYS A 52 -31.58 18.63 16.87
C LYS A 52 -31.62 19.00 15.39
N TRP A 53 -30.72 18.46 14.56
CA TRP A 53 -30.74 18.70 13.12
C TRP A 53 -31.67 17.72 12.40
N THR A 54 -32.49 18.25 11.50
CA THR A 54 -33.35 17.49 10.59
C THR A 54 -33.01 17.83 9.14
N GLU A 55 -33.54 17.06 8.19
CA GLU A 55 -33.46 17.38 6.76
C GLU A 55 -33.89 18.82 6.46
N LYS A 56 -34.97 19.28 7.10
CA LYS A 56 -35.47 20.66 6.94
C LYS A 56 -34.47 21.68 7.45
N ASN A 57 -33.78 21.38 8.56
CA ASN A 57 -32.73 22.25 9.08
C ASN A 57 -31.53 22.31 8.14
N LEU A 58 -31.11 21.17 7.58
CA LEU A 58 -30.02 21.10 6.60
C LEU A 58 -30.37 21.89 5.33
N LEU A 59 -31.58 21.72 4.79
CA LEU A 59 -32.08 22.52 3.66
C LEU A 59 -32.10 24.01 3.99
N SER A 60 -32.65 24.41 5.13
CA SER A 60 -32.66 25.83 5.51
C SER A 60 -31.27 26.41 5.73
N ALA A 61 -30.31 25.58 6.19
CA ALA A 61 -28.94 26.00 6.42
C ALA A 61 -28.18 26.16 5.10
N LEU A 62 -28.37 25.27 4.12
CA LEU A 62 -27.72 25.35 2.81
C LEU A 62 -28.32 26.43 1.89
N PHE A 63 -29.60 26.77 2.10
CA PHE A 63 -30.37 27.68 1.26
C PHE A 63 -30.97 28.84 2.07
N VAL A 64 -30.12 29.54 2.84
CA VAL A 64 -30.51 30.57 3.84
C VAL A 64 -31.45 31.66 3.31
N LYS A 65 -31.37 31.99 2.01
CA LYS A 65 -32.16 33.06 1.38
C LYS A 65 -33.38 32.56 0.60
N GLU A 66 -33.63 31.25 0.57
CA GLU A 66 -34.70 30.64 -0.21
C GLU A 66 -35.75 30.03 0.73
N LYS A 67 -37.04 30.24 0.42
CA LYS A 67 -38.10 29.50 1.12
C LYS A 67 -38.02 28.04 0.70
N SER A 68 -38.33 27.10 1.59
CA SER A 68 -38.22 25.65 1.27
C SER A 68 -39.01 25.20 0.04
N GLN A 69 -40.05 25.95 -0.34
CA GLN A 69 -40.87 25.71 -1.53
C GLN A 69 -40.25 26.26 -2.83
N THR A 70 -39.31 27.21 -2.73
CA THR A 70 -38.64 27.86 -3.87
C THR A 70 -37.28 27.23 -4.21
N ILE A 71 -36.75 26.34 -3.36
CA ILE A 71 -35.51 25.60 -3.62
C ILE A 71 -35.70 24.66 -4.81
N ASP A 72 -34.71 24.60 -5.71
CA ASP A 72 -34.75 23.72 -6.87
C ASP A 72 -35.04 22.26 -6.49
N TYR A 73 -35.77 21.55 -7.34
CA TYR A 73 -36.13 20.16 -7.11
C TYR A 73 -34.90 19.26 -7.01
N LYS A 74 -33.86 19.52 -7.82
CA LYS A 74 -32.64 18.71 -7.80
C LYS A 74 -31.86 18.91 -6.50
N ASP A 75 -31.73 20.16 -6.05
CA ASP A 75 -31.11 20.51 -4.78
C ASP A 75 -31.81 19.87 -3.58
N ARG A 76 -33.15 19.89 -3.57
CA ARG A 76 -33.95 19.18 -2.56
C ARG A 76 -33.68 17.68 -2.59
N THR A 77 -33.74 17.07 -3.77
CA THR A 77 -33.53 15.63 -3.96
C THR A 77 -32.15 15.17 -3.46
N VAL A 78 -31.08 15.92 -3.81
CA VAL A 78 -29.72 15.62 -3.34
C VAL A 78 -29.60 15.77 -1.83
N THR A 79 -30.20 16.82 -1.26
CA THR A 79 -30.19 17.04 0.20
C THR A 79 -30.93 15.93 0.96
N THR A 80 -32.10 15.48 0.47
CA THR A 80 -32.86 14.37 1.04
C THR A 80 -32.04 13.07 1.03
N ARG A 81 -31.38 12.77 -0.09
CA ARG A 81 -30.53 11.58 -0.22
C ARG A 81 -29.33 11.64 0.71
N LEU A 82 -28.69 12.81 0.81
CA LEU A 82 -27.60 13.04 1.75
C LEU A 82 -28.06 12.82 3.19
N TRP A 83 -29.21 13.38 3.58
CA TRP A 83 -29.76 13.17 4.92
C TRP A 83 -30.03 11.70 5.20
N THR A 84 -30.54 10.96 4.22
CA THR A 84 -30.77 9.51 4.32
C THR A 84 -29.47 8.74 4.56
N LEU A 85 -28.39 9.10 3.87
CA LEU A 85 -27.07 8.52 4.06
C LEU A 85 -26.51 8.83 5.46
N VAL A 86 -26.67 10.06 5.93
CA VAL A 86 -26.28 10.47 7.28
C VAL A 86 -27.00 9.61 8.33
N GLN A 87 -28.32 9.47 8.22
CA GLN A 87 -29.12 8.66 9.14
C GLN A 87 -28.76 7.18 9.08
N SER A 88 -28.52 6.64 7.87
CA SER A 88 -28.08 5.26 7.69
C SER A 88 -26.73 4.99 8.37
N ARG A 89 -25.79 5.94 8.30
CA ARG A 89 -24.50 5.86 9.00
C ARG A 89 -24.68 5.96 10.52
N LYS A 90 -25.53 6.87 11.01
CA LYS A 90 -25.87 6.95 12.45
C LYS A 90 -26.42 5.63 12.96
N LYS A 91 -27.39 5.04 12.25
CA LYS A 91 -27.98 3.74 12.59
C LYS A 91 -26.92 2.62 12.60
N ARG A 92 -26.07 2.54 11.57
CA ARG A 92 -25.01 1.53 11.49
C ARG A 92 -23.99 1.66 12.63
N VAL A 93 -23.61 2.88 13.00
CA VAL A 93 -22.71 3.11 14.15
C VAL A 93 -23.40 2.74 15.46
N LEU A 94 -24.69 3.05 15.63
CA LEU A 94 -25.46 2.62 16.81
C LEU A 94 -25.60 1.09 16.88
N GLU A 95 -25.82 0.42 15.76
CA GLU A 95 -25.85 -1.05 15.69
C GLU A 95 -24.50 -1.66 16.04
N LEU A 96 -23.40 -1.07 15.55
CA LEU A 96 -22.05 -1.46 15.93
C LEU A 96 -21.78 -1.21 17.41
N GLN A 97 -22.23 -0.09 17.97
CA GLN A 97 -22.11 0.20 19.41
C GLN A 97 -22.94 -0.76 20.27
N LYS A 98 -24.12 -1.19 19.81
CA LYS A 98 -24.91 -2.23 20.48
C LYS A 98 -24.22 -3.60 20.42
N LYS A 99 -23.59 -3.91 19.29
CA LYS A 99 -22.83 -5.15 19.10
C LYS A 99 -21.50 -5.14 19.88
N PHE A 100 -20.93 -3.96 20.11
CA PHE A 100 -19.66 -3.74 20.80
C PHE A 100 -19.79 -2.58 21.81
N PRO A 101 -20.39 -2.80 23.00
CA PRO A 101 -20.64 -1.74 23.98
C PRO A 101 -19.34 -1.10 24.47
N LEU A 102 -19.30 0.24 24.47
CA LEU A 102 -18.10 1.04 24.80
C LEU A 102 -17.68 1.03 26.28
N ILE A 103 -18.44 0.40 27.17
CA ILE A 103 -18.25 0.54 28.64
C ILE A 103 -17.40 -0.59 29.25
N ASN A 104 -17.14 -1.68 28.52
CA ASN A 104 -16.22 -2.73 28.98
C ASN A 104 -15.12 -2.99 27.94
N GLN A 105 -14.32 -1.96 27.61
CA GLN A 105 -13.00 -2.19 27.00
C GLN A 105 -12.02 -2.74 28.05
N HIS A 106 -12.39 -3.84 28.70
CA HIS A 106 -11.38 -4.71 29.27
C HIS A 106 -10.72 -5.38 28.07
N PHE A 107 -9.45 -5.09 27.87
CA PHE A 107 -8.58 -5.87 27.00
C PHE A 107 -8.55 -7.30 27.54
N SER A 108 -9.54 -8.09 27.13
CA SER A 108 -9.57 -9.49 27.48
C SER A 108 -8.48 -10.17 26.67
N ILE A 109 -7.53 -10.79 27.37
CA ILE A 109 -6.55 -11.69 26.77
C ILE A 109 -7.25 -12.73 25.89
N ALA A 110 -8.50 -13.10 26.17
CA ALA A 110 -9.28 -14.00 25.33
C ALA A 110 -9.59 -13.39 23.94
N ILE A 111 -9.89 -12.10 23.84
CA ILE A 111 -10.13 -11.43 22.55
C ILE A 111 -8.82 -11.36 21.75
N ILE A 112 -7.69 -11.04 22.38
CA ILE A 112 -6.38 -11.08 21.71
C ILE A 112 -6.08 -12.49 21.21
N LYS A 113 -6.29 -13.51 22.05
CA LYS A 113 -6.10 -14.92 21.66
C LYS A 113 -6.98 -15.31 20.47
N ASP A 114 -8.24 -14.88 20.46
CA ASP A 114 -9.15 -15.14 19.33
C ASP A 114 -8.72 -14.43 18.05
N ILE A 115 -8.27 -13.17 18.13
CA ILE A 115 -7.73 -12.43 16.98
C ILE A 115 -6.47 -13.13 16.44
N LEU A 116 -5.52 -13.48 17.32
CA LEU A 116 -4.30 -14.19 16.93
C LEU A 116 -4.61 -15.53 16.28
N LYS A 117 -5.58 -16.27 16.81
CA LYS A 117 -6.05 -17.53 16.22
C LYS A 117 -6.65 -17.32 14.82
N GLN A 118 -7.45 -16.28 14.63
CA GLN A 118 -8.02 -15.95 13.31
C GLN A 118 -6.93 -15.53 12.31
N VAL A 119 -5.95 -14.74 12.76
CA VAL A 119 -4.79 -14.34 11.93
C VAL A 119 -3.98 -15.56 11.53
N GLN A 120 -3.69 -16.45 12.47
CA GLN A 120 -2.97 -17.71 12.21
C GLN A 120 -3.73 -18.59 11.21
N GLN A 121 -5.05 -18.75 11.37
CA GLN A 121 -5.87 -19.51 10.42
C GLN A 121 -5.84 -18.90 9.01
N LYS A 122 -5.96 -17.58 8.89
CA LYS A 122 -5.85 -16.88 7.60
C LYS A 122 -4.47 -17.06 6.98
N TRP A 123 -3.43 -16.98 7.80
CA TRP A 123 -2.05 -17.20 7.38
C TRP A 123 -1.84 -18.60 6.80
N ASP A 124 -2.34 -19.63 7.50
CA ASP A 124 -2.23 -21.02 7.06
C ASP A 124 -3.04 -21.30 5.78
N VAL A 125 -4.18 -20.63 5.61
CA VAL A 125 -4.96 -20.69 4.35
C VAL A 125 -4.20 -20.03 3.21
N ALA A 126 -3.70 -18.80 3.39
CA ALA A 126 -2.95 -18.08 2.37
C ALA A 126 -1.68 -18.83 1.95
N LYS A 127 -0.97 -19.43 2.91
CA LYS A 127 0.21 -20.27 2.69
C LYS A 127 -0.09 -21.48 1.81
N ARG A 128 -1.19 -22.19 2.08
CA ARG A 128 -1.64 -23.31 1.22
C ARG A 128 -2.05 -22.84 -0.17
N GLN A 129 -2.84 -21.77 -0.24
CA GLN A 129 -3.31 -21.23 -1.52
C GLN A 129 -2.17 -20.73 -2.42
N LEU A 130 -1.14 -20.12 -1.85
CA LEU A 130 0.07 -19.72 -2.60
C LEU A 130 0.86 -20.93 -3.10
N GLN A 131 1.03 -21.94 -2.25
CA GLN A 131 1.74 -23.16 -2.62
C GLN A 131 1.03 -23.92 -3.75
N GLU A 132 -0.30 -23.97 -3.71
CA GLU A 132 -1.15 -24.63 -4.71
C GLU A 132 -1.50 -23.74 -5.91
N ARG A 133 -1.17 -22.44 -5.86
CA ARG A 133 -1.53 -21.41 -6.87
C ARG A 133 -3.04 -21.29 -7.10
N THR A 134 -3.81 -21.45 -6.04
CA THR A 134 -5.29 -21.37 -6.02
C THR A 134 -5.79 -20.02 -5.51
N MET A 135 -4.89 -19.15 -5.01
CA MET A 135 -5.25 -17.78 -4.61
C MET A 135 -5.83 -17.01 -5.80
N THR A 136 -6.95 -16.30 -5.59
CA THR A 136 -7.62 -15.56 -6.67
C THR A 136 -6.97 -14.20 -6.95
N GLY A 137 -7.20 -13.62 -8.12
CA GLY A 137 -6.63 -12.32 -8.48
C GLY A 137 -7.03 -11.20 -7.53
N THR A 138 -8.27 -11.17 -7.01
CA THR A 138 -8.67 -10.18 -5.99
C THR A 138 -7.86 -10.37 -4.71
N GLN A 139 -7.67 -11.60 -4.25
CA GLN A 139 -6.88 -11.87 -3.04
C GLN A 139 -5.43 -11.45 -3.24
N ILE A 140 -4.80 -11.77 -4.37
CA ILE A 140 -3.43 -11.32 -4.66
C ILE A 140 -3.36 -9.79 -4.71
N ALA A 141 -4.28 -9.13 -5.41
CA ALA A 141 -4.30 -7.69 -5.57
C ALA A 141 -4.60 -6.93 -4.26
N THR A 142 -5.24 -7.56 -3.27
CA THR A 142 -5.61 -6.90 -2.01
C THR A 142 -4.77 -7.33 -0.82
N GLU A 143 -4.45 -8.61 -0.69
CA GLU A 143 -3.68 -9.19 0.42
C GLU A 143 -2.16 -9.09 0.18
N LEU A 144 -1.72 -9.05 -1.09
CA LEU A 144 -0.31 -9.02 -1.49
C LEU A 144 0.09 -7.77 -2.28
N GLU A 145 -0.76 -6.74 -2.35
CA GLU A 145 -0.48 -5.47 -3.05
C GLU A 145 0.87 -4.86 -2.64
N TRP A 146 1.18 -5.00 -1.35
CA TRP A 146 2.33 -4.38 -0.70
C TRP A 146 3.69 -4.93 -1.15
N ILE A 147 3.73 -6.14 -1.72
CA ILE A 147 4.92 -6.70 -2.36
C ILE A 147 4.96 -6.48 -3.87
N ALA A 148 3.91 -5.94 -4.49
CA ALA A 148 3.80 -5.82 -5.95
C ALA A 148 4.91 -4.96 -6.59
N LYS A 149 5.44 -3.99 -5.85
CA LYS A 149 6.55 -3.11 -6.30
C LYS A 149 7.94 -3.61 -5.90
N ARG A 150 8.03 -4.69 -5.13
CA ARG A 150 9.30 -5.21 -4.62
C ARG A 150 10.02 -6.07 -5.67
N SER A 151 11.32 -6.23 -5.48
CA SER A 151 12.14 -7.12 -6.29
C SER A 151 11.69 -8.58 -6.10
N GLN A 152 12.01 -9.44 -7.06
CA GLN A 152 11.71 -10.87 -6.93
C GLN A 152 12.41 -11.50 -5.71
N ASP A 153 13.61 -11.05 -5.37
CA ASP A 153 14.36 -11.54 -4.21
C ASP A 153 13.72 -11.09 -2.89
N ASP A 154 13.19 -9.86 -2.84
CA ASP A 154 12.40 -9.40 -1.70
C ASP A 154 11.12 -10.22 -1.55
N ILE A 155 10.41 -10.48 -2.66
CA ILE A 155 9.22 -11.34 -2.67
C ILE A 155 9.59 -12.73 -2.16
N LYS A 156 10.68 -13.32 -2.65
CA LYS A 156 11.20 -14.62 -2.18
C LYS A 156 11.46 -14.60 -0.69
N ARG A 157 12.09 -13.55 -0.16
CA ARG A 157 12.35 -13.42 1.27
C ARG A 157 11.06 -13.33 2.08
N GLN A 158 10.06 -12.59 1.60
CA GLN A 158 8.74 -12.53 2.25
C GLN A 158 8.02 -13.88 2.22
N VAL A 159 8.01 -14.56 1.08
CA VAL A 159 7.46 -15.91 0.96
C VAL A 159 8.18 -16.86 1.92
N ARG A 160 9.51 -16.87 1.94
CA ARG A 160 10.31 -17.69 2.87
C ARG A 160 9.90 -17.47 4.33
N LEU A 161 9.71 -16.20 4.74
CA LEU A 161 9.27 -15.87 6.09
C LEU A 161 7.88 -16.45 6.43
N MET A 162 7.05 -16.81 5.46
CA MET A 162 5.78 -17.53 5.71
C MET A 162 5.96 -19.00 6.11
N TYR A 163 7.10 -19.60 5.78
CA TYR A 163 7.37 -21.03 5.98
C TYR A 163 8.50 -21.32 6.97
N GLU A 164 9.48 -20.42 7.07
CA GLU A 164 10.69 -20.57 7.88
C GLU A 164 10.76 -19.45 8.95
N PRO A 165 11.57 -19.62 10.01
CA PRO A 165 11.55 -18.75 11.19
C PRO A 165 11.72 -17.26 10.88
N HIS A 166 11.00 -16.43 11.65
CA HIS A 166 10.99 -14.98 11.52
C HIS A 166 12.23 -14.29 12.10
N SER A 167 12.99 -14.99 12.94
CA SER A 167 14.14 -14.42 13.64
C SER A 167 15.42 -14.53 12.80
N LYS A 168 16.17 -13.42 12.76
CA LYS A 168 17.59 -13.39 12.37
C LYS A 168 18.53 -13.59 13.55
N ASP A 169 17.97 -13.77 14.74
CA ASP A 169 18.75 -14.09 15.91
C ASP A 169 18.94 -15.63 15.98
N PRO A 170 20.17 -16.14 15.79
CA PRO A 170 20.47 -17.55 15.89
C PRO A 170 20.12 -18.13 17.27
N ASP A 171 20.14 -17.34 18.34
CA ASP A 171 19.84 -17.80 19.71
C ASP A 171 18.34 -18.14 19.90
N HIS A 172 17.48 -17.57 19.06
CA HIS A 172 16.03 -17.75 19.12
C HIS A 172 15.51 -18.78 18.11
N LEU A 173 16.38 -19.41 17.32
CA LEU A 173 15.99 -20.47 16.40
C LEU A 173 15.55 -21.72 17.15
N LYS A 174 14.36 -22.23 16.84
CA LYS A 174 13.85 -23.49 17.36
C LYS A 174 13.14 -24.25 16.25
N LEU A 175 13.25 -25.58 16.27
CA LEU A 175 12.41 -26.45 15.44
C LEU A 175 10.95 -26.34 15.89
N SER A 176 10.01 -26.42 14.96
CA SER A 176 8.58 -26.47 15.28
C SER A 176 8.24 -27.73 16.09
N GLU A 177 7.12 -27.74 16.83
CA GLU A 177 6.70 -28.93 17.58
C GLU A 177 6.55 -30.17 16.69
N TYR A 178 6.10 -29.98 15.45
CA TYR A 178 6.01 -31.05 14.46
C TYR A 178 7.39 -31.59 14.04
N GLU A 179 8.36 -30.72 13.79
CA GLU A 179 9.74 -31.12 13.47
C GLU A 179 10.45 -31.78 14.67
N GLN A 180 10.00 -31.51 15.89
CA GLN A 180 10.57 -32.07 17.12
C GLN A 180 10.00 -33.45 17.51
N ARG A 181 8.73 -33.78 17.17
CA ARG A 181 8.06 -34.94 17.78
C ARG A 181 8.41 -36.29 17.15
N ASP A 182 8.65 -36.38 15.83
CA ASP A 182 8.59 -37.70 15.15
C ASP A 182 9.70 -37.98 14.12
N PHE A 183 10.84 -37.31 14.20
CA PHE A 183 11.92 -37.57 13.23
C PHE A 183 12.90 -38.63 13.72
N VAL A 184 12.86 -39.79 13.07
CA VAL A 184 13.72 -40.92 13.35
C VAL A 184 14.96 -40.88 12.47
N ILE A 185 16.12 -40.95 13.10
CA ILE A 185 17.44 -40.86 12.49
C ILE A 185 18.10 -42.25 12.53
N GLY A 186 18.51 -42.72 11.35
CA GLY A 186 19.37 -43.91 11.23
C GLY A 186 20.84 -43.58 11.45
N MET A 187 21.64 -44.61 11.70
CA MET A 187 23.09 -44.45 11.83
C MET A 187 23.71 -43.85 10.56
N PRO A 188 24.53 -42.79 10.66
CA PRO A 188 25.27 -42.24 9.52
C PRO A 188 26.19 -43.31 8.91
N LYS A 189 26.31 -43.35 7.58
CA LYS A 189 27.17 -44.32 6.88
C LYS A 189 28.66 -44.08 7.11
N ASN A 190 29.05 -42.82 7.28
CA ASN A 190 30.43 -42.38 7.52
C ASN A 190 30.41 -41.25 8.56
N PRO A 191 31.31 -41.24 9.56
CA PRO A 191 31.50 -40.11 10.47
C PRO A 191 31.95 -38.81 9.77
N GLU A 192 32.63 -38.90 8.63
CA GLU A 192 33.12 -37.73 7.91
C GLU A 192 31.98 -36.95 7.19
N PRO A 193 32.04 -35.61 7.16
CA PRO A 193 31.09 -34.79 6.40
C PRO A 193 31.19 -35.05 4.90
N GLU A 194 30.06 -35.27 4.24
CA GLU A 194 30.00 -35.35 2.78
C GLU A 194 29.95 -33.94 2.17
N GLN A 195 30.50 -33.79 0.95
CA GLN A 195 30.46 -32.51 0.23
C GLN A 195 29.03 -32.00 0.00
N SER A 196 28.08 -32.90 -0.23
CA SER A 196 26.64 -32.62 -0.37
C SER A 196 26.04 -31.98 0.89
N GLU A 197 26.45 -32.45 2.08
CA GLU A 197 25.99 -31.94 3.37
C GLU A 197 26.58 -30.55 3.64
N LEU A 198 27.87 -30.35 3.33
CA LEU A 198 28.55 -29.06 3.43
C LEU A 198 27.93 -28.02 2.50
N GLU A 199 27.61 -28.39 1.25
CA GLU A 199 26.91 -27.52 0.31
C GLU A 199 25.49 -27.18 0.79
N THR A 200 24.78 -28.16 1.36
CA THR A 200 23.45 -27.95 1.93
C THR A 200 23.51 -26.96 3.10
N LEU A 201 24.48 -27.11 4.01
CA LEU A 201 24.71 -26.19 5.12
C LEU A 201 25.04 -24.78 4.64
N ARG A 202 25.99 -24.63 3.71
CA ARG A 202 26.36 -23.32 3.16
C ARG A 202 25.17 -22.63 2.49
N ARG A 203 24.37 -23.37 1.71
CA ARG A 203 23.15 -22.84 1.08
C ARG A 203 22.11 -22.44 2.12
N LEU A 204 21.87 -23.28 3.14
CA LEU A 204 20.95 -22.98 4.23
C LEU A 204 21.31 -21.67 4.93
N LEU A 205 22.57 -21.52 5.34
CA LEU A 205 23.03 -20.32 6.03
C LEU A 205 22.89 -19.08 5.15
N LYS A 206 23.26 -19.18 3.87
CA LYS A 206 23.09 -18.09 2.90
C LYS A 206 21.62 -17.67 2.73
N GLU A 207 20.72 -18.64 2.54
CA GLU A 207 19.27 -18.40 2.35
C GLU A 207 18.59 -17.86 3.62
N LEU A 208 19.12 -18.21 4.79
CA LEU A 208 18.62 -17.70 6.06
C LEU A 208 19.31 -16.41 6.52
N GLU A 209 20.30 -15.92 5.77
CA GLU A 209 21.15 -14.77 6.13
C GLU A 209 21.85 -14.97 7.49
N PHE A 210 22.29 -16.20 7.78
CA PHE A 210 23.07 -16.56 8.96
C PHE A 210 24.55 -16.76 8.63
N SER A 211 25.40 -16.49 9.61
CA SER A 211 26.80 -16.89 9.62
C SER A 211 27.01 -18.11 10.53
N MET A 212 28.15 -18.78 10.38
CA MET A 212 28.59 -19.74 11.39
C MET A 212 28.82 -19.02 12.73
N PRO A 213 28.57 -19.65 13.89
CA PRO A 213 28.76 -19.03 15.20
C PRO A 213 30.25 -18.77 15.49
N PRO A 214 30.57 -17.73 16.28
CA PRO A 214 31.93 -17.51 16.75
C PRO A 214 32.36 -18.57 17.76
N LEU A 215 33.64 -18.94 17.72
CA LEU A 215 34.27 -19.81 18.70
C LEU A 215 34.50 -19.06 20.02
N LEU A 216 34.31 -19.74 21.15
CA LEU A 216 34.54 -19.21 22.49
C LEU A 216 36.01 -18.84 22.74
N THR A 217 36.93 -19.44 21.99
CA THR A 217 38.37 -19.13 22.00
C THR A 217 38.69 -17.77 21.38
N GLY A 218 37.75 -17.16 20.64
CA GLY A 218 37.97 -15.93 19.90
C GLY A 218 38.78 -16.10 18.60
N THR A 219 39.11 -17.33 18.21
CA THR A 219 39.99 -17.63 17.05
C THR A 219 39.28 -17.56 15.69
N GLY A 220 37.99 -17.18 15.65
CA GLY A 220 37.21 -17.06 14.42
C GLY A 220 35.82 -17.68 14.53
N LEU A 221 35.30 -18.13 13.40
CA LEU A 221 33.99 -18.80 13.29
C LEU A 221 34.16 -20.33 13.27
N LEU A 222 33.13 -21.04 13.72
CA LEU A 222 33.07 -22.50 13.66
C LEU A 222 33.16 -22.99 12.20
N ASP A 223 34.01 -24.00 11.95
CA ASP A 223 34.07 -24.66 10.65
C ASP A 223 32.82 -25.54 10.43
N PRO A 224 32.14 -25.41 9.27
CA PRO A 224 31.06 -26.32 8.86
C PRO A 224 31.39 -27.82 8.98
N VAL A 225 32.64 -28.19 8.72
CA VAL A 225 33.13 -29.58 8.81
C VAL A 225 33.05 -30.08 10.25
N ASP A 226 33.53 -29.28 11.21
CA ASP A 226 33.58 -29.63 12.63
C ASP A 226 32.18 -29.82 13.21
N LEU A 227 31.22 -28.98 12.80
CA LEU A 227 29.82 -29.11 13.22
C LEU A 227 29.22 -30.45 12.76
N ILE A 228 29.32 -30.75 11.46
CA ILE A 228 28.72 -31.96 10.90
C ILE A 228 29.38 -33.21 11.47
N ALA A 229 30.71 -33.23 11.56
CA ALA A 229 31.45 -34.34 12.15
C ALA A 229 31.05 -34.56 13.62
N SER A 230 30.94 -33.49 14.41
CA SER A 230 30.53 -33.56 15.81
C SER A 230 29.14 -34.16 15.98
N VAL A 231 28.20 -33.79 15.12
CA VAL A 231 26.82 -34.30 15.13
C VAL A 231 26.79 -35.78 14.75
N LYS A 232 27.45 -36.18 13.65
CA LYS A 232 27.51 -37.57 13.20
C LYS A 232 28.17 -38.48 14.24
N ASN A 233 29.27 -38.04 14.83
CA ASN A 233 29.95 -38.78 15.90
C ASN A 233 29.07 -38.97 17.13
N GLU A 234 28.28 -37.96 17.52
CA GLU A 234 27.35 -38.11 18.64
C GLU A 234 26.24 -39.13 18.34
N ILE A 235 25.74 -39.16 17.10
CA ILE A 235 24.76 -40.16 16.67
C ILE A 235 25.38 -41.56 16.69
N ILE A 236 26.58 -41.72 16.12
CA ILE A 236 27.32 -42.99 16.13
C ILE A 236 27.53 -43.47 17.57
N ASN A 237 27.94 -42.59 18.48
CA ASN A 237 28.11 -42.91 19.90
C ASN A 237 26.80 -43.35 20.55
N LEU A 238 25.68 -42.68 20.25
CA LEU A 238 24.37 -43.06 20.78
C LEU A 238 23.90 -44.43 20.26
N VAL A 239 24.08 -44.73 18.97
CA VAL A 239 23.72 -46.04 18.39
C VAL A 239 24.56 -47.14 19.01
N THR A 240 25.88 -46.95 19.09
CA THR A 240 26.83 -47.97 19.55
C THR A 240 26.76 -48.22 21.05
N THR A 241 26.65 -47.16 21.86
CA THR A 241 26.71 -47.27 23.34
C THR A 241 25.37 -47.67 23.95
N LYS A 242 24.24 -47.25 23.35
CA LYS A 242 22.90 -47.51 23.89
C LYS A 242 22.11 -48.59 23.13
N GLN A 243 22.72 -49.21 22.12
CA GLN A 243 22.11 -50.25 21.27
C GLN A 243 20.76 -49.82 20.65
N TYR A 244 20.56 -48.52 20.40
CA TYR A 244 19.36 -48.04 19.73
C TYR A 244 19.41 -48.36 18.25
N VAL A 245 18.37 -49.01 17.72
CA VAL A 245 18.20 -49.25 16.27
C VAL A 245 17.81 -47.95 15.54
N MET A 246 17.16 -47.03 16.24
CA MET A 246 16.57 -45.80 15.72
C MET A 246 16.71 -44.71 16.80
N ILE A 247 17.23 -43.53 16.45
CA ILE A 247 17.44 -42.41 17.38
C ILE A 247 16.48 -41.28 17.03
N THR A 248 15.87 -40.62 18.01
CA THR A 248 15.10 -39.40 17.74
C THR A 248 15.98 -38.15 17.88
N VAL A 249 15.62 -37.07 17.20
CA VAL A 249 16.32 -35.77 17.28
C VAL A 249 16.44 -35.25 18.73
N ASN A 250 15.53 -35.65 19.64
CA ASN A 250 15.54 -35.24 21.04
C ASN A 250 16.50 -36.06 21.91
N ASP A 251 16.91 -37.25 21.48
CA ASP A 251 17.86 -38.10 22.21
C ASP A 251 19.32 -37.60 22.05
N ILE A 252 19.58 -36.85 20.97
CA ILE A 252 20.88 -36.27 20.67
C ILE A 252 21.26 -35.26 21.76
N GLN A 253 22.45 -35.43 22.33
CA GLN A 253 22.98 -34.55 23.37
C GLN A 253 23.56 -33.27 22.74
N TRP A 254 22.69 -32.35 22.35
CA TRP A 254 23.06 -31.09 21.68
C TRP A 254 24.07 -30.24 22.46
N LEU A 255 24.03 -30.30 23.81
CA LEU A 255 25.01 -29.63 24.67
C LEU A 255 26.43 -30.19 24.52
N ASN A 256 26.57 -31.50 24.28
CA ASN A 256 27.87 -32.12 24.03
C ASN A 256 28.44 -31.66 22.69
N ILE A 257 27.59 -31.55 21.66
CA ILE A 257 27.97 -31.11 20.32
C ILE A 257 28.49 -29.67 20.37
N VAL A 258 27.74 -28.74 20.95
CA VAL A 258 28.18 -27.33 21.03
C VAL A 258 29.44 -27.17 21.88
N HIS A 259 29.61 -27.99 22.92
CA HIS A 259 30.84 -28.01 23.70
C HIS A 259 32.04 -28.48 22.88
N ARG A 260 31.92 -29.58 22.12
CA ARG A 260 33.01 -30.08 21.24
C ARG A 260 33.34 -29.09 20.13
N CYS A 261 32.32 -28.42 19.59
CA CYS A 261 32.49 -27.35 18.60
C CYS A 261 33.05 -26.04 19.19
N GLY A 262 33.19 -25.93 20.52
CA GLY A 262 33.73 -24.73 21.16
C GLY A 262 32.85 -23.48 20.99
N ILE A 263 31.53 -23.63 20.87
CA ILE A 263 30.58 -22.50 20.73
C ILE A 263 29.71 -22.33 21.98
N SER A 264 29.04 -21.17 22.11
CA SER A 264 28.18 -20.86 23.26
C SER A 264 27.10 -21.94 23.50
N LYS A 265 26.85 -22.28 24.78
CA LYS A 265 25.78 -23.22 25.16
C LYS A 265 24.39 -22.76 24.71
N GLN A 266 24.18 -21.45 24.55
CA GLN A 266 22.93 -20.87 24.05
C GLN A 266 22.64 -21.28 22.59
N MET A 267 23.68 -21.60 21.82
CA MET A 267 23.59 -22.03 20.41
C MET A 267 23.16 -23.50 20.25
N ALA A 268 22.79 -24.21 21.32
CA ALA A 268 22.35 -25.61 21.21
C ALA A 268 21.10 -25.75 20.32
N ASN A 269 20.15 -24.81 20.41
CA ASN A 269 18.97 -24.83 19.54
C ASN A 269 19.30 -24.47 18.08
N TRP A 270 20.27 -23.57 17.88
CA TRP A 270 20.81 -23.27 16.56
C TRP A 270 21.44 -24.52 15.93
N ALA A 271 22.32 -25.22 16.66
CA ALA A 271 22.97 -26.43 16.18
C ALA A 271 21.93 -27.51 15.85
N LYS A 272 20.94 -27.70 16.73
CA LYS A 272 19.80 -28.60 16.50
C LYS A 272 19.04 -28.25 15.21
N PHE A 273 18.69 -26.97 15.04
CA PHE A 273 17.95 -26.50 13.88
C PHE A 273 18.73 -26.71 12.57
N VAL A 274 20.00 -26.27 12.55
CA VAL A 274 20.85 -26.36 11.37
C VAL A 274 21.11 -27.80 11.00
N SER A 275 21.54 -28.65 11.94
CA SER A 275 21.78 -30.08 11.70
C SER A 275 20.52 -30.80 11.22
N PHE A 276 19.35 -30.46 11.76
CA PHE A 276 18.09 -31.02 11.28
C PHE A 276 17.83 -30.69 9.82
N LYS A 277 17.97 -29.42 9.45
CA LYS A 277 17.71 -28.95 8.09
C LYS A 277 18.76 -29.41 7.08
N THR A 278 19.97 -29.77 7.52
CA THR A 278 21.07 -30.20 6.64
C THR A 278 21.25 -31.71 6.56
N LEU A 279 21.20 -32.43 7.68
CA LEU A 279 21.53 -33.86 7.75
C LEU A 279 20.29 -34.75 7.78
N PHE A 280 19.19 -34.27 8.38
CA PHE A 280 18.04 -35.11 8.65
C PHE A 280 16.89 -34.84 7.67
N HIS A 281 16.72 -33.61 7.20
CA HIS A 281 15.64 -33.24 6.29
C HIS A 281 16.13 -32.95 4.86
N SER A 282 16.08 -33.97 3.99
CA SER A 282 16.49 -33.86 2.57
C SER A 282 15.64 -32.89 1.73
N GLY A 283 14.47 -32.48 2.22
CA GLY A 283 13.54 -31.58 1.51
C GLY A 283 13.85 -30.08 1.64
N THR A 284 14.82 -29.67 2.47
CA THR A 284 15.07 -28.25 2.77
C THR A 284 15.43 -27.44 1.52
N LEU A 285 16.32 -27.95 0.67
CA LEU A 285 16.72 -27.25 -0.56
C LEU A 285 15.56 -27.17 -1.57
N THR A 286 14.74 -28.21 -1.66
CA THR A 286 13.54 -28.22 -2.50
C THR A 286 12.52 -27.19 -2.03
N ARG A 287 12.42 -26.92 -0.72
CA ARG A 287 11.58 -25.83 -0.18
C ARG A 287 12.09 -24.45 -0.57
N PHE A 288 13.40 -24.19 -0.53
CA PHE A 288 13.92 -22.90 -1.02
C PHE A 288 13.65 -22.68 -2.51
N GLN A 289 13.76 -23.74 -3.31
CA GLN A 289 13.37 -23.70 -4.73
C GLN A 289 11.87 -23.44 -4.91
N SER A 290 11.01 -23.99 -4.05
CA SER A 290 9.58 -23.71 -4.11
C SER A 290 9.26 -22.26 -3.77
N TYR A 291 9.95 -21.65 -2.80
CA TYR A 291 9.81 -20.21 -2.50
C TYR A 291 10.25 -19.34 -3.67
N GLN A 292 11.36 -19.69 -4.32
CA GLN A 292 11.81 -19.02 -5.54
C GLN A 292 10.76 -19.09 -6.64
N THR A 293 10.15 -20.27 -6.82
CA THR A 293 9.11 -20.49 -7.83
C THR A 293 7.86 -19.66 -7.52
N ILE A 294 7.40 -19.66 -6.27
CA ILE A 294 6.25 -18.84 -5.84
C ILE A 294 6.55 -17.35 -6.05
N ALA A 295 7.75 -16.90 -5.71
CA ALA A 295 8.15 -15.50 -5.88
C ALA A 295 8.19 -15.07 -7.35
N TYR A 296 8.74 -15.93 -8.21
CA TYR A 296 8.71 -15.73 -9.66
C TYR A 296 7.28 -15.66 -10.20
N ASP A 297 6.43 -16.60 -9.79
CA ASP A 297 5.03 -16.65 -10.22
C ASP A 297 4.26 -15.40 -9.76
N LEU A 298 4.43 -14.96 -8.50
CA LEU A 298 3.84 -13.72 -8.00
C LEU A 298 4.32 -12.50 -8.80
N ARG A 299 5.62 -12.42 -9.12
CA ARG A 299 6.17 -11.35 -9.96
C ARG A 299 5.51 -11.33 -11.33
N GLN A 300 5.33 -12.49 -11.97
CA GLN A 300 4.63 -12.59 -13.25
C GLN A 300 3.16 -12.15 -13.15
N VAL A 301 2.46 -12.47 -12.06
CA VAL A 301 1.08 -12.01 -11.83
C VAL A 301 1.02 -10.50 -11.63
N PHE A 302 1.94 -9.92 -10.85
CA PHE A 302 1.99 -8.46 -10.67
C PHE A 302 2.32 -7.74 -11.97
N ASP A 303 3.24 -8.27 -12.78
CA ASP A 303 3.52 -7.73 -14.12
C ASP A 303 2.26 -7.78 -15.01
N CYS A 304 1.49 -8.87 -14.94
CA CYS A 304 0.22 -9.01 -15.64
C CYS A 304 -0.79 -7.94 -15.22
N PHE A 305 -0.98 -7.75 -13.90
CA PHE A 305 -1.89 -6.73 -13.36
C PHE A 305 -1.48 -5.32 -13.75
N GLN A 306 -0.19 -4.99 -13.66
CA GLN A 306 0.33 -3.69 -14.05
C GLN A 306 0.07 -3.42 -15.53
N ASN A 307 0.36 -4.39 -16.41
CA ASN A 307 0.13 -4.24 -17.85
C ASN A 307 -1.35 -4.15 -18.20
N GLN A 308 -2.21 -4.89 -17.51
CA GLN A 308 -3.66 -4.75 -17.64
C GLN A 308 -4.15 -3.37 -17.23
N GLN A 309 -3.63 -2.82 -16.12
CA GLN A 309 -3.97 -1.47 -15.68
C GLN A 309 -3.56 -0.43 -16.71
N VAL A 310 -2.36 -0.55 -17.30
CA VAL A 310 -1.90 0.32 -18.39
C VAL A 310 -2.85 0.24 -19.59
N LEU A 311 -3.23 -0.95 -20.05
CA LEU A 311 -4.22 -1.09 -21.13
C LEU A 311 -5.57 -0.47 -20.79
N ALA A 312 -6.00 -0.56 -19.52
CA ALA A 312 -7.26 0.03 -19.07
C ALA A 312 -7.21 1.56 -19.09
N SER A 313 -6.07 2.13 -18.70
CA SER A 313 -5.77 3.56 -18.80
C SER A 313 -5.73 4.03 -20.25
N ILE A 314 -5.08 3.28 -21.15
CA ILE A 314 -5.08 3.57 -22.60
C ILE A 314 -6.51 3.55 -23.15
N ARG A 315 -7.32 2.55 -22.80
CA ARG A 315 -8.74 2.48 -23.21
C ARG A 315 -9.51 3.72 -22.74
N SER A 316 -9.30 4.16 -21.50
CA SER A 316 -9.94 5.36 -20.95
C SER A 316 -9.56 6.61 -21.75
N VAL A 317 -8.27 6.80 -22.02
CA VAL A 317 -7.77 7.94 -22.80
C VAL A 317 -8.32 7.90 -24.23
N ILE A 318 -8.32 6.73 -24.87
CA ILE A 318 -8.89 6.56 -26.21
C ILE A 318 -10.38 6.87 -26.23
N ALA A 319 -11.14 6.53 -25.19
CA ALA A 319 -12.55 6.88 -25.10
C ALA A 319 -12.74 8.42 -25.13
N THR A 320 -11.93 9.17 -24.38
CA THR A 320 -11.93 10.64 -24.40
C THR A 320 -11.58 11.18 -25.79
N PHE A 321 -10.52 10.68 -26.43
CA PHE A 321 -10.14 11.13 -27.78
C PHE A 321 -11.16 10.71 -28.86
N SER A 322 -11.82 9.57 -28.68
CA SER A 322 -12.87 9.09 -29.58
C SER A 322 -14.12 9.97 -29.51
N LEU A 323 -14.48 10.46 -28.32
CA LEU A 323 -15.55 11.45 -28.14
C LEU A 323 -15.24 12.73 -28.93
N ILE A 324 -14.02 13.25 -28.82
CA ILE A 324 -13.58 14.44 -29.57
C ILE A 324 -13.62 14.18 -31.07
N TYR A 325 -13.06 13.05 -31.50
CA TYR A 325 -12.97 12.68 -32.91
C TYR A 325 -14.35 12.52 -33.56
N LYS A 326 -15.31 11.92 -32.85
CA LYS A 326 -16.72 11.82 -33.28
C LYS A 326 -17.40 13.17 -33.43
N GLN A 327 -17.20 14.08 -32.46
CA GLN A 327 -17.75 15.44 -32.54
C GLN A 327 -17.24 16.18 -33.78
N LYS A 328 -15.97 15.96 -34.16
CA LYS A 328 -15.37 16.56 -35.34
C LYS A 328 -15.86 15.93 -36.65
N ASN A 329 -15.96 14.61 -36.73
CA ASN A 329 -16.14 13.89 -38.01
C ASN A 329 -17.55 13.31 -38.23
N LYS A 330 -18.51 13.53 -37.32
CA LYS A 330 -19.91 13.06 -37.43
C LYS A 330 -20.05 11.54 -37.70
N LEU A 331 -19.22 10.74 -37.04
CA LEU A 331 -19.13 9.29 -37.27
C LEU A 331 -20.26 8.50 -36.58
N SER A 332 -20.63 7.36 -37.18
CA SER A 332 -21.62 6.41 -36.64
C SER A 332 -21.02 5.52 -35.53
N THR A 333 -21.89 4.82 -34.78
CA THR A 333 -21.52 3.92 -33.66
C THR A 333 -20.78 2.65 -34.11
N SER A 334 -20.84 2.24 -35.38
CA SER A 334 -20.16 1.04 -35.87
C SER A 334 -18.63 1.17 -35.90
N TRP A 335 -18.10 2.40 -35.88
CA TRP A 335 -16.67 2.71 -35.88
C TRP A 335 -15.93 2.30 -34.59
N GLU A 336 -16.68 2.06 -33.50
CA GLU A 336 -16.14 1.73 -32.17
C GLU A 336 -15.99 0.23 -31.88
N LYS A 337 -16.31 -0.65 -32.83
CA LYS A 337 -16.22 -2.09 -32.63
C LYS A 337 -14.74 -2.54 -32.59
N TYR A 338 -14.10 -2.36 -31.44
CA TYR A 338 -12.80 -2.93 -31.11
C TYR A 338 -12.92 -3.78 -29.85
N GLU A 339 -12.56 -5.06 -29.97
CA GLU A 339 -12.62 -5.99 -28.85
C GLU A 339 -11.31 -5.94 -28.06
N TRP A 340 -11.38 -5.47 -26.81
CA TRP A 340 -10.25 -5.40 -25.89
C TRP A 340 -9.93 -6.77 -25.30
N THR A 341 -9.57 -7.73 -26.15
CA THR A 341 -9.38 -9.15 -25.79
C THR A 341 -8.36 -9.41 -24.68
N LEU A 342 -7.40 -8.49 -24.49
CA LEU A 342 -6.39 -8.52 -23.43
C LEU A 342 -6.86 -7.93 -22.09
N LEU A 343 -7.95 -7.15 -22.07
CA LEU A 343 -8.54 -6.58 -20.84
C LEU A 343 -9.54 -7.55 -20.20
N LYS A 344 -9.02 -8.61 -19.58
CA LYS A 344 -9.83 -9.59 -18.82
C LYS A 344 -9.83 -9.24 -17.33
N SER A 345 -10.98 -9.34 -16.66
CA SER A 345 -10.99 -9.30 -15.18
C SER A 345 -10.38 -10.60 -14.62
N PHE A 346 -9.52 -10.46 -13.62
CA PHE A 346 -8.92 -11.58 -12.88
C PHE A 346 -9.49 -11.75 -11.47
N ASP A 347 -10.55 -11.01 -11.11
CA ASP A 347 -11.01 -10.89 -9.72
C ASP A 347 -11.27 -12.25 -9.07
N ASN A 348 -11.90 -13.17 -9.81
CA ASN A 348 -12.21 -14.53 -9.35
C ASN A 348 -11.42 -15.61 -10.11
N VAL A 349 -10.30 -15.24 -10.73
CA VAL A 349 -9.46 -16.15 -11.50
C VAL A 349 -8.31 -16.60 -10.61
N GLU A 350 -8.10 -17.91 -10.53
CA GLU A 350 -6.99 -18.48 -9.78
C GLU A 350 -5.64 -18.10 -10.39
N MET A 351 -4.63 -17.92 -9.54
CA MET A 351 -3.26 -17.60 -9.90
C MET A 351 -2.72 -18.45 -11.05
N LYS A 352 -2.97 -19.77 -11.04
CA LYS A 352 -2.55 -20.66 -12.13
C LYS A 352 -3.07 -20.24 -13.51
N LYS A 353 -4.34 -19.87 -13.61
CA LYS A 353 -4.96 -19.41 -14.87
C LYS A 353 -4.48 -18.02 -15.28
N ILE A 354 -4.18 -17.15 -14.32
CA ILE A 354 -3.56 -15.84 -14.58
C ILE A 354 -2.17 -16.04 -15.19
N LEU A 355 -1.38 -16.97 -14.65
CA LEU A 355 -0.05 -17.31 -15.18
C LEU A 355 -0.11 -17.92 -16.57
N GLU A 356 -1.08 -18.80 -16.84
CA GLU A 356 -1.34 -19.35 -18.19
C GLU A 356 -1.68 -18.22 -19.17
N PHE A 357 -2.64 -17.35 -18.82
CA PHE A 357 -2.96 -16.19 -19.64
C PHE A 357 -1.75 -15.30 -19.91
N TRP A 358 -0.96 -15.02 -18.87
CA TRP A 358 0.22 -14.16 -18.99
C TRP A 358 1.26 -14.80 -19.91
N ARG A 359 1.55 -16.10 -19.76
CA ARG A 359 2.48 -16.83 -20.64
C ARG A 359 2.07 -16.73 -22.11
N ASP A 360 0.78 -16.87 -22.40
CA ASP A 360 0.26 -16.90 -23.76
C ASP A 360 0.14 -15.51 -24.41
N ASN A 361 0.12 -14.44 -23.61
CA ASN A 361 -0.18 -13.09 -24.08
C ASN A 361 0.90 -12.05 -23.77
N LYS A 362 1.93 -12.37 -22.98
CA LYS A 362 2.98 -11.44 -22.53
C LYS A 362 3.60 -10.63 -23.68
N TYR A 363 3.90 -11.29 -24.80
CA TYR A 363 4.51 -10.65 -25.97
C TYR A 363 3.58 -9.65 -26.68
N ARG A 364 2.27 -9.69 -26.40
CA ARG A 364 1.29 -8.75 -26.95
C ARG A 364 1.18 -7.47 -26.12
N PHE A 365 1.72 -7.46 -24.90
CA PHE A 365 1.82 -6.27 -24.08
C PHE A 365 3.06 -5.48 -24.48
N VAL A 366 2.86 -4.17 -24.64
CA VAL A 366 3.93 -3.25 -25.02
C VAL A 366 4.59 -2.70 -23.77
N ASN A 367 5.92 -2.73 -23.73
CA ASN A 367 6.68 -2.06 -22.68
C ASN A 367 6.74 -0.57 -22.98
N PHE A 368 6.28 0.24 -22.02
CA PHE A 368 6.32 1.70 -22.13
C PHE A 368 7.41 2.28 -21.22
N PRO A 369 8.12 3.34 -21.64
CA PRO A 369 9.00 4.11 -20.78
C PRO A 369 8.23 4.66 -19.56
N SER A 370 8.90 4.80 -18.41
CA SER A 370 8.29 5.33 -17.19
C SER A 370 7.67 6.73 -17.39
N VAL A 371 8.30 7.58 -18.20
CA VAL A 371 7.79 8.92 -18.55
C VAL A 371 6.45 8.83 -19.27
N ALA A 372 6.30 7.88 -20.20
CA ALA A 372 5.06 7.67 -20.94
C ALA A 372 3.93 7.13 -20.05
N LEU A 373 4.24 6.30 -19.05
CA LEU A 373 3.26 5.84 -18.06
C LEU A 373 2.75 6.99 -17.19
N HIS A 374 3.63 7.85 -16.69
CA HIS A 374 3.21 9.04 -15.93
C HIS A 374 2.38 10.00 -16.78
N TRP A 375 2.76 10.18 -18.04
CA TRP A 375 1.98 10.97 -18.99
C TRP A 375 0.58 10.37 -19.21
N LEU A 376 0.47 9.04 -19.38
CA LEU A 376 -0.81 8.37 -19.55
C LEU A 376 -1.73 8.57 -18.33
N GLU A 377 -1.19 8.40 -17.11
CA GLU A 377 -1.94 8.65 -15.88
C GLU A 377 -2.44 10.10 -15.80
N LEU A 378 -1.58 11.07 -16.15
CA LEU A 378 -1.94 12.47 -16.17
C LEU A 378 -3.06 12.77 -17.18
N VAL A 379 -2.93 12.26 -18.41
CA VAL A 379 -3.93 12.42 -19.48
C VAL A 379 -5.26 11.79 -19.10
N GLN A 380 -5.25 10.59 -18.51
CA GLN A 380 -6.45 9.92 -18.00
C GLN A 380 -7.18 10.76 -16.95
N ASN A 381 -6.44 11.33 -16.00
CA ASN A 381 -7.01 12.21 -14.96
C ASN A 381 -7.41 13.59 -15.50
N SER A 382 -6.97 13.93 -16.71
CA SER A 382 -7.20 15.21 -17.38
C SER A 382 -8.33 15.17 -18.42
N GLU A 383 -9.19 14.15 -18.43
CA GLU A 383 -10.24 13.98 -19.46
C GLU A 383 -11.04 15.27 -19.72
N ASN A 384 -11.54 15.90 -18.66
CA ASN A 384 -12.30 17.15 -18.75
C ASN A 384 -11.48 18.33 -19.26
N ILE A 385 -10.18 18.36 -18.96
CA ILE A 385 -9.25 19.40 -19.41
C ILE A 385 -9.01 19.24 -20.91
N ILE A 386 -8.76 18.02 -21.38
CA ILE A 386 -8.52 17.70 -22.79
C ILE A 386 -9.76 18.05 -23.62
N LEU A 387 -10.95 17.63 -23.18
CA LEU A 387 -12.22 17.95 -23.85
C LEU A 387 -12.46 19.46 -23.95
N LYS A 388 -12.27 20.19 -22.84
CA LYS A 388 -12.47 21.65 -22.83
C LYS A 388 -11.39 22.39 -23.60
N CYS A 389 -10.14 21.93 -23.57
CA CYS A 389 -9.04 22.48 -24.35
C CYS A 389 -9.35 22.38 -25.84
N PHE A 390 -9.79 21.22 -26.31
CA PHE A 390 -10.21 21.06 -27.70
C PHE A 390 -11.39 21.97 -28.06
N ASN A 391 -12.44 22.01 -27.24
CA ASN A 391 -13.65 22.77 -27.55
C ASN A 391 -13.46 24.29 -27.45
N SER A 392 -12.71 24.78 -26.48
CA SER A 392 -12.51 26.22 -26.24
C SER A 392 -11.46 26.81 -27.17
N PHE A 393 -10.53 26.00 -27.69
CA PHE A 393 -9.41 26.44 -28.49
C PHE A 393 -9.35 25.75 -29.85
N LYS A 394 -10.50 25.40 -30.44
CA LYS A 394 -10.54 24.75 -31.75
C LYS A 394 -10.03 25.67 -32.87
N ASN A 395 -10.38 26.95 -32.81
CA ASN A 395 -10.03 27.95 -33.81
C ASN A 395 -8.61 28.48 -33.57
N ASP A 396 -7.72 28.36 -34.56
CA ASP A 396 -6.35 28.86 -34.46
C ASP A 396 -6.29 30.36 -34.21
N LYS A 397 -7.15 31.15 -34.87
CA LYS A 397 -7.13 32.60 -34.74
C LYS A 397 -7.49 33.03 -33.32
N GLU A 398 -8.62 32.55 -32.80
CA GLU A 398 -9.09 32.84 -31.44
C GLU A 398 -8.10 32.35 -30.38
N PHE A 399 -7.44 31.21 -30.62
CA PHE A 399 -6.42 30.70 -29.71
C PHE A 399 -5.17 31.59 -29.67
N HIS A 400 -4.67 32.07 -30.81
CA HIS A 400 -3.50 32.95 -30.83
C HIS A 400 -3.81 34.31 -30.21
N GLU A 401 -5.00 34.86 -30.46
CA GLU A 401 -5.48 36.08 -29.80
C GLU A 401 -5.57 35.90 -28.28
N PHE A 402 -6.10 34.75 -27.82
CA PHE A 402 -6.11 34.40 -26.40
C PHE A 402 -4.70 34.31 -25.81
N LEU A 403 -3.77 33.58 -26.44
CA LEU A 403 -2.40 33.44 -25.94
C LEU A 403 -1.68 34.78 -25.83
N PHE A 404 -1.83 35.65 -26.83
CA PHE A 404 -1.25 36.99 -26.82
C PHE A 404 -1.76 37.81 -25.63
N GLN A 405 -3.07 37.76 -25.39
CA GLN A 405 -3.69 38.45 -24.26
C GLN A 405 -3.40 37.79 -22.90
N PHE A 406 -3.15 36.48 -22.87
CA PHE A 406 -2.94 35.71 -21.66
C PHE A 406 -1.50 35.83 -21.14
N ALA A 407 -0.52 35.92 -22.05
CA ALA A 407 0.92 35.98 -21.74
C ALA A 407 1.47 37.39 -21.47
N GLU A 408 0.60 38.42 -21.43
CA GLU A 408 1.00 39.83 -21.35
C GLU A 408 1.59 40.19 -19.96
N ASP A 409 2.88 40.58 -19.96
CA ASP A 409 3.68 41.08 -18.83
C ASP A 409 3.83 40.20 -17.56
N ASP A 410 3.48 38.91 -17.61
CA ASP A 410 3.67 37.96 -16.50
C ASP A 410 4.47 36.71 -16.94
N PRO A 411 5.67 36.45 -16.36
CA PRO A 411 6.49 35.29 -16.74
C PRO A 411 5.81 33.94 -16.45
N VAL A 412 4.97 33.86 -15.42
CA VAL A 412 4.24 32.62 -15.08
C VAL A 412 3.13 32.36 -16.10
N GLN A 413 2.43 33.41 -16.55
CA GLN A 413 1.41 33.25 -17.59
C GLN A 413 2.03 32.95 -18.95
N ARG A 414 3.22 33.50 -19.25
CA ARG A 414 3.96 33.15 -20.46
C ARG A 414 4.32 31.67 -20.48
N LEU A 415 4.87 31.13 -19.39
CA LEU A 415 5.13 29.69 -19.26
C LEU A 415 3.85 28.86 -19.47
N ARG A 416 2.74 29.24 -18.82
CA ARG A 416 1.45 28.55 -18.98
C ARG A 416 0.92 28.62 -20.42
N ALA A 417 1.08 29.76 -21.09
CA ALA A 417 0.69 29.97 -22.47
C ALA A 417 1.47 29.06 -23.41
N ASP A 418 2.79 28.98 -23.21
CA ASP A 418 3.69 28.12 -23.97
C ASP A 418 3.33 26.64 -23.77
N CYS A 419 3.20 26.19 -22.51
CA CYS A 419 2.77 24.82 -22.23
C CYS A 419 1.40 24.49 -22.83
N LEU A 420 0.43 25.43 -22.75
CA LEU A 420 -0.90 25.26 -23.34
C LEU A 420 -0.84 25.14 -24.87
N LYS A 421 0.04 25.89 -25.54
CA LYS A 421 0.28 25.76 -26.97
C LYS A 421 0.72 24.35 -27.33
N HIS A 422 1.64 23.75 -26.57
CA HIS A 422 2.10 22.38 -26.77
C HIS A 422 0.98 21.36 -26.54
N VAL A 423 0.27 21.44 -25.41
CA VAL A 423 -0.83 20.52 -25.07
C VAL A 423 -1.97 20.61 -26.10
N ARG A 424 -2.39 21.82 -26.47
CA ARG A 424 -3.40 22.03 -27.53
C ARG A 424 -2.91 21.45 -28.85
N SER A 425 -1.67 21.76 -29.25
CA SER A 425 -1.12 21.24 -30.50
C SER A 425 -1.13 19.73 -30.53
N PHE A 426 -0.82 19.06 -29.42
CA PHE A 426 -0.92 17.61 -29.32
C PHE A 426 -2.35 17.12 -29.55
N VAL A 427 -3.31 17.65 -28.78
CA VAL A 427 -4.72 17.23 -28.85
C VAL A 427 -5.32 17.46 -30.24
N VAL A 428 -5.08 18.65 -30.82
CA VAL A 428 -5.58 19.00 -32.15
C VAL A 428 -4.93 18.15 -33.23
N LYS A 429 -3.60 17.95 -33.21
CA LYS A 429 -2.91 17.10 -34.18
C LYS A 429 -3.37 15.65 -34.09
N PHE A 430 -3.48 15.11 -32.88
CA PHE A 430 -3.96 13.74 -32.67
C PHE A 430 -5.36 13.55 -33.28
N CYS A 431 -6.31 14.44 -32.96
CA CYS A 431 -7.68 14.41 -33.50
C CYS A 431 -7.80 14.87 -34.96
N SER A 432 -6.70 15.27 -35.60
CA SER A 432 -6.68 15.63 -37.02
C SER A 432 -6.14 14.52 -37.91
N ASN A 433 -5.61 13.45 -37.33
CA ASN A 433 -5.34 12.22 -38.08
C ASN A 433 -6.65 11.57 -38.53
N GLU A 434 -6.61 10.89 -39.67
CA GLU A 434 -7.71 10.06 -40.15
C GLU A 434 -7.59 8.66 -39.53
N PHE A 435 -8.60 8.28 -38.74
CA PHE A 435 -8.70 6.97 -38.13
C PHE A 435 -9.87 6.19 -38.75
N ALA A 436 -9.57 5.04 -39.38
CA ALA A 436 -10.60 4.16 -39.93
C ALA A 436 -11.34 3.37 -38.83
N SER A 437 -10.72 3.20 -37.66
CA SER A 437 -11.29 2.53 -36.49
C SER A 437 -10.67 3.00 -35.17
N VAL A 438 -11.30 2.61 -34.04
CA VAL A 438 -10.68 2.74 -32.70
C VAL A 438 -9.37 1.97 -32.59
N ALA A 439 -9.20 0.87 -33.35
CA ALA A 439 -7.96 0.10 -33.37
C ALA A 439 -6.79 0.93 -33.93
N ASP A 440 -7.04 1.75 -34.96
CA ASP A 440 -6.02 2.62 -35.54
C ASP A 440 -5.63 3.75 -34.57
N MET A 441 -6.63 4.28 -33.85
CA MET A 441 -6.39 5.28 -32.79
C MET A 441 -5.55 4.69 -31.65
N LEU A 442 -5.83 3.44 -31.26
CA LEU A 442 -5.01 2.70 -30.30
C LEU A 442 -3.58 2.52 -30.80
N LYS A 443 -3.40 2.04 -32.03
CA LYS A 443 -2.07 1.85 -32.62
C LYS A 443 -1.28 3.14 -32.62
N LYS A 444 -1.90 4.27 -32.98
CA LYS A 444 -1.24 5.58 -32.98
C LYS A 444 -0.92 6.06 -31.57
N MET A 445 -1.82 5.85 -30.61
CA MET A 445 -1.56 6.20 -29.20
C MET A 445 -0.37 5.40 -28.63
N ILE A 446 -0.30 4.10 -28.93
CA ILE A 446 0.83 3.24 -28.55
C ILE A 446 2.13 3.75 -29.16
N GLU A 447 2.14 4.06 -30.47
CA GLU A 447 3.32 4.59 -31.17
C GLU A 447 3.83 5.88 -30.52
N ILE A 448 2.93 6.81 -30.20
CA ILE A 448 3.25 8.06 -29.49
C ILE A 448 3.86 7.76 -28.12
N MET A 449 3.22 6.88 -27.33
CA MET A 449 3.70 6.53 -26.00
C MET A 449 5.07 5.84 -26.02
N GLN A 450 5.42 5.13 -27.09
CA GLN A 450 6.71 4.47 -27.21
C GLN A 450 7.82 5.42 -27.63
N ASN A 451 7.54 6.35 -28.55
CA ASN A 451 8.59 7.08 -29.28
C ASN A 451 8.59 8.59 -29.02
N ASP A 452 7.42 9.17 -28.74
CA ASP A 452 7.24 10.62 -28.83
C ASP A 452 7.14 11.29 -27.45
N ILE A 453 6.73 10.56 -26.40
CA ILE A 453 6.55 11.14 -25.06
C ILE A 453 7.89 11.33 -24.35
N THR A 454 8.36 12.58 -24.31
CA THR A 454 9.54 13.03 -23.56
C THR A 454 9.18 13.62 -22.20
N ALA A 455 10.18 13.83 -21.34
CA ALA A 455 10.00 14.49 -20.04
C ALA A 455 9.47 15.93 -20.21
N GLU A 456 9.94 16.65 -21.23
CA GLU A 456 9.46 17.99 -21.56
C GLU A 456 7.96 18.00 -21.93
N ILE A 457 7.50 17.01 -22.71
CA ILE A 457 6.07 16.88 -23.04
C ILE A 457 5.27 16.60 -21.77
N LEU A 458 5.74 15.72 -20.90
CA LEU A 458 5.10 15.45 -19.61
C LEU A 458 4.97 16.74 -18.77
N ASP A 459 6.05 17.53 -18.67
CA ASP A 459 6.06 18.78 -17.90
C ASP A 459 5.06 19.81 -18.46
N HIS A 460 4.95 19.94 -19.79
CA HIS A 460 3.93 20.80 -20.40
C HIS A 460 2.51 20.40 -19.99
N PHE A 461 2.21 19.10 -20.00
CA PHE A 461 0.90 18.61 -19.53
C PHE A 461 0.70 18.87 -18.04
N GLN A 462 1.73 18.73 -17.20
CA GLN A 462 1.62 18.98 -15.75
C GLN A 462 1.34 20.45 -15.44
N VAL A 463 2.00 21.38 -16.13
CA VAL A 463 1.77 22.83 -15.99
C VAL A 463 0.34 23.18 -16.39
N VAL A 464 -0.15 22.65 -17.52
CA VAL A 464 -1.53 22.89 -17.96
C VAL A 464 -2.54 22.27 -17.01
N HIS A 465 -2.32 21.05 -16.55
CA HIS A 465 -3.20 20.36 -15.61
C HIS A 465 -3.34 21.14 -14.30
N SER A 466 -2.21 21.51 -13.68
CA SER A 466 -2.19 22.26 -12.42
C SER A 466 -2.76 23.67 -12.54
N SER A 467 -2.59 24.32 -13.71
CA SER A 467 -3.01 25.71 -13.94
C SER A 467 -4.35 25.85 -14.69
N TRP A 468 -5.05 24.75 -14.97
CA TRP A 468 -6.20 24.75 -15.88
C TRP A 468 -7.32 25.72 -15.49
N HIS A 469 -7.61 25.82 -14.19
CA HIS A 469 -8.65 26.70 -13.69
C HIS A 469 -8.34 28.19 -13.96
N PHE A 470 -7.07 28.60 -13.88
CA PHE A 470 -6.64 29.95 -14.23
C PHE A 470 -6.75 30.21 -15.73
N ILE A 471 -6.29 29.25 -16.55
CA ILE A 471 -6.38 29.32 -18.01
C ILE A 471 -7.85 29.47 -18.44
N LEU A 472 -8.73 28.65 -17.88
CA LEU A 472 -10.15 28.66 -18.21
C LEU A 472 -10.86 29.93 -17.75
N ALA A 473 -10.49 30.47 -16.58
CA ALA A 473 -11.04 31.73 -16.10
C ALA A 473 -10.67 32.89 -17.03
N ALA A 474 -9.40 32.96 -17.45
CA ALA A 474 -8.93 33.96 -18.40
C ALA A 474 -9.59 33.83 -19.78
N ALA A 475 -9.89 32.61 -20.22
CA ALA A 475 -10.54 32.36 -21.51
C ALA A 475 -12.04 32.77 -21.52
N LYS A 476 -12.73 32.74 -20.37
CA LYS A 476 -14.16 33.07 -20.27
C LYS A 476 -14.44 34.54 -20.04
N ASP A 477 -13.54 35.25 -19.37
CA ASP A 477 -13.70 36.67 -19.08
C ASP A 477 -12.32 37.38 -19.12
N PRO A 478 -11.99 38.02 -20.26
CA PRO A 478 -10.75 38.78 -20.38
C PRO A 478 -10.67 40.01 -19.45
N GLN A 479 -11.76 40.42 -18.78
CA GLN A 479 -11.78 41.54 -17.82
C GLN A 479 -11.51 41.12 -16.36
N VAL A 480 -11.53 39.82 -16.02
CA VAL A 480 -11.11 39.32 -14.68
C VAL A 480 -9.61 39.57 -14.40
N LYS A 481 -8.86 40.04 -15.41
CA LYS A 481 -7.46 40.46 -15.35
C LYS A 481 -7.12 41.47 -14.25
N GLN A 482 -8.05 42.35 -13.84
CA GLN A 482 -7.74 43.40 -12.86
C GLN A 482 -7.94 42.99 -11.40
N THR A 483 -8.87 42.08 -11.08
CA THR A 483 -9.19 41.74 -9.69
C THR A 483 -8.17 40.79 -9.06
N ASN A 484 -7.49 39.96 -9.86
CA ASN A 484 -6.46 39.02 -9.37
C ASN A 484 -5.09 39.68 -9.20
N ARG A 485 -4.82 40.83 -9.84
CA ARG A 485 -3.60 41.63 -9.60
C ARG A 485 -3.60 42.27 -8.20
N GLN A 486 -4.76 42.52 -7.58
CA GLN A 486 -4.85 43.19 -6.27
C GLN A 486 -4.86 42.26 -5.05
N LYS A 487 -5.01 40.93 -5.21
CA LYS A 487 -5.06 39.99 -4.07
C LYS A 487 -3.83 39.09 -3.90
N LEU A 488 -2.83 39.19 -4.77
CA LEU A 488 -1.62 38.38 -4.72
C LEU A 488 -0.35 39.26 -4.82
N GLY A 489 -0.22 40.21 -3.90
CA GLY A 489 1.05 40.87 -3.57
C GLY A 489 1.95 39.98 -2.70
N GLY A 490 2.01 38.68 -2.99
CA GLY A 490 2.84 37.70 -2.30
C GLY A 490 3.68 36.97 -3.32
N VAL A 491 5.00 37.09 -3.20
CA VAL A 491 5.99 36.32 -3.97
C VAL A 491 5.66 34.84 -3.84
N VAL A 492 5.14 34.23 -4.90
CA VAL A 492 5.09 32.77 -5.01
C VAL A 492 6.46 32.34 -5.52
N VAL A 493 7.34 31.97 -4.60
CA VAL A 493 8.49 31.15 -4.94
C VAL A 493 7.94 29.81 -5.41
N VAL A 494 8.06 29.52 -6.72
CA VAL A 494 7.86 28.17 -7.22
C VAL A 494 9.06 27.36 -6.73
N VAL A 495 8.90 26.71 -5.58
CA VAL A 495 9.82 25.66 -5.15
C VAL A 495 9.56 24.46 -6.06
N VAL A 496 10.47 24.23 -7.00
CA VAL A 496 10.57 22.95 -7.70
C VAL A 496 11.00 21.92 -6.66
N PHE A 497 10.06 21.11 -6.19
CA PHE A 497 10.39 19.96 -5.34
C PHE A 497 11.01 18.86 -6.22
N PRO A 498 12.23 18.37 -5.93
CA PRO A 498 12.59 17.02 -6.34
C PRO A 498 11.65 16.03 -5.62
N PRO A 499 11.47 14.80 -6.14
CA PRO A 499 10.39 13.92 -5.70
C PRO A 499 10.63 13.46 -4.25
N PHE A 500 9.99 14.13 -3.30
CA PHE A 500 9.96 13.72 -1.90
C PHE A 500 8.71 12.88 -1.60
N THR A 501 8.99 11.59 -1.47
CA THR A 501 8.50 10.68 -0.44
C THR A 501 7.51 11.26 0.60
N CYS A 502 6.24 10.98 0.37
CA CYS A 502 5.19 10.66 1.35
C CYS A 502 5.27 11.32 2.74
N LYS A 503 4.39 12.31 3.00
CA LYS A 503 3.92 12.61 4.36
C LYS A 503 2.45 13.07 4.35
N GLY A 504 1.61 12.34 5.10
CA GLY A 504 0.43 12.88 5.76
C GLY A 504 0.85 13.40 7.15
N SER A 505 0.28 14.51 7.58
CA SER A 505 0.78 15.42 8.61
C SER A 505 0.47 15.07 10.07
N THR A 506 0.60 13.81 10.49
CA THR A 506 0.39 13.41 11.91
C THR A 506 1.39 12.35 12.37
N HIS A 507 2.69 12.63 12.42
CA HIS A 507 3.66 11.63 12.90
C HIS A 507 4.99 12.14 13.49
N GLU A 508 5.24 13.43 13.66
CA GLU A 508 6.55 13.88 14.17
C GLU A 508 6.64 13.77 15.71
N GLN A 509 5.61 14.22 16.44
CA GLN A 509 5.54 14.09 17.90
C GLN A 509 5.36 12.63 18.36
N ASP A 510 4.53 11.85 17.67
CA ASP A 510 4.28 10.44 18.03
C ASP A 510 5.49 9.54 17.72
N ARG A 511 6.30 9.89 16.71
CA ARG A 511 7.55 9.18 16.42
C ARG A 511 8.62 9.48 17.47
N GLU A 512 8.80 10.75 17.84
CA GLU A 512 9.72 11.13 18.93
C GLU A 512 9.35 10.47 20.27
N PHE A 513 8.06 10.25 20.53
CA PHE A 513 7.58 9.64 21.78
C PHE A 513 7.73 8.11 21.79
N LEU A 514 7.56 7.43 20.65
CA LEU A 514 7.80 5.98 20.52
C LEU A 514 9.30 5.63 20.52
N GLU A 515 10.15 6.51 19.99
CA GLU A 515 11.60 6.36 20.03
C GLU A 515 12.18 6.48 21.45
N GLN A 516 11.42 7.02 22.42
CA GLN A 516 11.81 7.14 23.82
C GLN A 516 11.59 5.86 24.64
N LEU A 517 10.84 4.87 24.13
CA LEU A 517 10.40 3.70 24.89
C LEU A 517 11.32 2.51 24.59
N THR A 518 12.21 2.19 25.54
CA THR A 518 13.31 1.22 25.32
C THR A 518 13.09 -0.15 25.96
N ALA A 519 12.37 -0.23 27.08
CA ALA A 519 12.11 -1.50 27.77
C ALA A 519 10.85 -1.42 28.65
N ILE A 520 10.20 -2.58 28.83
CA ILE A 520 9.11 -2.79 29.78
C ILE A 520 9.60 -3.87 30.75
N GLU A 521 9.73 -3.52 32.02
CA GLU A 521 10.15 -4.45 33.07
C GLU A 521 8.93 -4.87 33.90
N PHE A 522 8.77 -6.18 34.10
CA PHE A 522 7.75 -6.76 34.96
C PHE A 522 8.38 -7.02 36.33
N GLY A 523 7.79 -6.47 37.39
CA GLY A 523 8.17 -6.72 38.77
C GLY A 523 7.72 -8.11 39.25
N PRO A 524 8.23 -8.58 40.40
CA PRO A 524 7.84 -9.87 40.97
C PRO A 524 6.35 -9.91 41.31
N GLU A 525 5.67 -10.99 40.88
CA GLU A 525 4.22 -11.23 41.04
C GLU A 525 3.72 -11.18 42.51
N ASP A 526 4.63 -11.27 43.48
CA ASP A 526 4.32 -11.36 44.90
C ASP A 526 4.00 -10.00 45.56
N THR A 527 4.21 -8.89 44.83
CA THR A 527 3.97 -7.54 45.38
C THR A 527 2.50 -7.15 45.29
N HIS A 528 1.83 -7.06 46.45
CA HIS A 528 0.42 -6.66 46.60
C HIS A 528 0.10 -5.20 46.20
N ASN A 529 1.01 -4.52 45.50
CA ASN A 529 0.84 -3.15 45.05
C ASN A 529 0.88 -3.13 43.51
N HIS A 530 -0.31 -3.14 42.88
CA HIS A 530 -0.47 -3.19 41.42
C HIS A 530 0.28 -2.07 40.68
N GLU A 531 0.55 -0.94 41.33
CA GLU A 531 1.32 0.18 40.77
C GLU A 531 2.82 -0.13 40.59
N ASN A 532 3.37 -1.15 41.26
CA ASN A 532 4.79 -1.51 41.19
C ASN A 532 5.10 -2.75 40.32
N TYR A 533 4.07 -3.41 39.78
CA TYR A 533 4.20 -4.63 38.98
C TYR A 533 4.75 -4.37 37.56
N LEU A 534 4.59 -3.14 37.06
CA LEU A 534 5.05 -2.73 35.74
C LEU A 534 5.86 -1.44 35.87
N ARG A 535 7.15 -1.50 35.48
CA ARG A 535 8.01 -0.32 35.39
C ARG A 535 8.36 -0.03 33.94
N TYR A 536 8.15 1.21 33.54
CA TYR A 536 8.35 1.68 32.17
C TYR A 536 9.57 2.59 32.11
N ILE A 537 10.56 2.21 31.32
CA ILE A 537 11.85 2.90 31.27
C ILE A 537 12.00 3.64 29.94
N GLY A 538 11.91 4.97 30.02
CA GLY A 538 12.20 5.86 28.90
C GLY A 538 13.50 6.64 29.07
N PHE A 539 14.00 7.24 27.98
CA PHE A 539 15.12 8.20 28.05
C PHE A 539 14.66 9.60 27.66
N LYS A 540 14.87 10.58 28.54
CA LYS A 540 14.63 11.99 28.21
C LYS A 540 15.95 12.63 27.75
N ARG A 541 15.95 13.26 26.58
CA ARG A 541 17.07 14.13 26.15
C ARG A 541 17.01 15.41 26.98
N LEU A 542 18.05 15.66 27.77
CA LEU A 542 18.25 16.95 28.42
C LEU A 542 18.99 17.85 27.42
N ASP A 543 18.34 18.94 27.01
CA ASP A 543 19.00 20.01 26.26
C ASP A 543 19.93 20.77 27.21
N THR A 544 21.13 20.22 27.42
CA THR A 544 22.28 20.97 27.92
C THR A 544 23.40 20.85 26.91
N GLN A 545 23.75 21.98 26.32
CA GLN A 545 24.82 22.10 25.34
C GLN A 545 26.11 21.45 25.90
N HIS A 546 26.67 20.50 25.15
CA HIS A 546 27.87 19.72 25.46
C HIS A 546 27.73 18.60 26.51
N ASP A 547 26.87 17.61 26.24
CA ASP A 547 27.16 16.16 26.27
C ASP A 547 25.82 15.39 26.25
N GLU A 548 25.67 14.39 25.36
CA GLU A 548 24.45 13.56 25.28
C GLU A 548 24.34 12.62 26.50
N LYS A 549 23.94 13.15 27.66
CA LYS A 549 23.50 12.33 28.80
C LYS A 549 22.01 12.02 28.65
N LYS A 550 21.70 10.73 28.49
CA LYS A 550 20.33 10.21 28.52
C LYS A 550 19.96 9.85 29.96
N GLU A 551 18.96 10.51 30.53
CA GLU A 551 18.45 10.18 31.87
C GLU A 551 17.30 9.18 31.75
N LYS A 552 17.34 8.10 32.54
CA LYS A 552 16.22 7.15 32.66
C LYS A 552 15.08 7.86 33.37
N VAL A 553 13.91 7.94 32.74
CA VAL A 553 12.69 8.49 33.34
C VAL A 553 11.66 7.38 33.45
N GLU A 554 11.12 7.19 34.65
CA GLU A 554 9.96 6.31 34.88
C GLU A 554 8.69 6.99 34.37
N MET A 555 7.95 6.27 33.53
CA MET A 555 6.67 6.73 32.97
C MET A 555 5.51 6.35 33.88
N SER A 556 4.57 7.27 34.09
CA SER A 556 3.39 7.01 34.93
C SER A 556 2.41 6.05 34.25
N GLN A 557 1.58 5.35 35.04
CA GLN A 557 0.56 4.43 34.51
C GLN A 557 -0.45 5.16 33.60
N ASP A 558 -0.84 6.39 33.94
CA ASP A 558 -1.72 7.24 33.12
C ASP A 558 -1.10 7.56 31.75
N ASP A 559 0.21 7.83 31.69
CA ASP A 559 0.90 8.09 30.43
C ASP A 559 0.97 6.82 29.56
N PHE A 560 1.15 5.65 30.18
CA PHE A 560 1.12 4.35 29.49
C PHE A 560 -0.28 3.99 28.99
N GLU A 561 -1.33 4.22 29.78
CA GLU A 561 -2.71 3.95 29.37
C GLU A 561 -3.14 4.89 28.24
N GLN A 562 -2.72 6.15 28.27
CA GLN A 562 -2.88 7.06 27.13
C GLN A 562 -2.11 6.62 25.90
N LEU A 563 -0.88 6.12 26.07
CA LEU A 563 -0.09 5.55 24.98
C LEU A 563 -0.76 4.32 24.39
N MET A 564 -1.26 3.40 25.22
CA MET A 564 -1.98 2.21 24.79
C MET A 564 -3.30 2.57 24.12
N ALA A 565 -4.06 3.54 24.64
CA ALA A 565 -5.26 4.05 23.99
C ALA A 565 -4.97 4.67 22.62
N ARG A 566 -3.85 5.39 22.47
CA ARG A 566 -3.39 5.96 21.19
C ARG A 566 -2.86 4.89 20.24
N LEU A 567 -2.11 3.90 20.74
CA LEU A 567 -1.70 2.69 20.01
C LEU A 567 -2.92 1.86 19.60
N LEU A 568 -3.99 1.86 20.39
CA LEU A 568 -5.24 1.21 20.06
C LEU A 568 -6.03 1.97 19.01
N ILE A 569 -6.08 3.30 19.07
CA ILE A 569 -6.60 4.12 17.99
C ILE A 569 -5.74 3.93 16.74
N PHE A 570 -4.43 3.73 16.89
CA PHE A 570 -3.52 3.39 15.81
C PHE A 570 -3.75 1.98 15.27
N ILE A 571 -4.02 0.96 16.11
CA ILE A 571 -4.26 -0.46 15.78
C ILE A 571 -5.68 -0.65 15.21
N THR A 572 -6.68 0.00 15.77
CA THR A 572 -8.09 -0.07 15.33
C THR A 572 -8.35 0.89 14.16
N GLY A 573 -7.70 2.05 14.13
CA GLY A 573 -7.55 2.88 12.95
C GLY A 573 -6.70 2.20 11.88
N PHE A 574 -5.69 1.42 12.27
CA PHE A 574 -4.98 0.46 11.42
C PHE A 574 -5.95 -0.54 10.86
N PHE A 575 -6.88 -1.14 11.61
CA PHE A 575 -7.80 -2.12 11.03
C PHE A 575 -8.73 -1.52 9.96
N PHE A 576 -8.97 -0.20 9.99
CA PHE A 576 -9.65 0.54 8.92
C PHE A 576 -8.71 1.02 7.80
N LYS A 577 -7.41 1.25 8.06
CA LYS A 577 -6.36 1.66 7.08
C LYS A 577 -5.44 0.51 6.60
N LEU A 578 -5.58 -0.69 7.15
CA LEU A 578 -4.92 -1.98 6.83
C LEU A 578 -5.31 -2.44 5.44
N LYS A 579 -6.37 -1.83 4.89
CA LYS A 579 -6.77 -1.95 3.50
C LYS A 579 -5.97 -1.06 2.54
N LYS A 580 -5.00 -0.25 2.99
CA LYS A 580 -4.26 0.65 2.07
C LYS A 580 -2.81 1.03 2.41
N ASN A 581 -2.25 0.79 3.60
CA ASN A 581 -0.94 1.39 3.92
C ASN A 581 0.03 0.59 4.83
N LEU A 582 -0.08 -0.74 4.95
CA LEU A 582 0.76 -1.50 5.91
C LEU A 582 2.10 -2.06 5.46
N PHE A 583 2.59 -1.66 4.30
CA PHE A 583 4.03 -1.73 4.07
C PHE A 583 4.48 -0.49 3.32
N LYS A 584 4.68 0.60 4.08
CA LYS A 584 5.85 1.42 3.88
C LYS A 584 6.92 0.98 4.87
#